data_AF-A0A9X5NYK3-F1
#
_entry.id   AF-A0A9X5NYK3-F1
#
_cell.length_a   1.000
_cell.length_b   1.000
_cell.length_c   1.000
_cell.angle_alpha   90.00
_cell.angle_beta   90.00
_cell.angle_gamma   90.00
#
_symmetry.space_group_name_H-M   'P 1'
#
loop_
_entity.id
_entity.type
_entity.pdbx_description
1 polymer ?
#
loop_
_entity_poly.entity_id
_entity_poly.type
_entity_poly.pdbx_seq_one_letter_code
_entity_poly.pdbx_strand_id
1 'polypeptide(L)'
;MFDFFIKNPISIDEIIEFLASALGCSSNKILATTFEKLNDPSFSENDLNEICCLCIYSNVNGDASWLVNLYRISAIDDEIRDKIIAVSQLKHIVCYIPNDDFNGYLLTGESKNPIQVYEDEDIEEENTYLFNKPISTY
;
A
#
# COMPACT_ATOMS: atom_id res chain seq x y z
N MET A 1 8.15 5.86 -6.74
CA MET A 1 7.98 5.23 -5.40
C MET A 1 6.51 5.35 -5.16
N PHE A 2 5.85 4.28 -4.74
CA PHE A 2 4.41 4.30 -4.59
C PHE A 2 4.05 3.76 -3.22
N ASP A 3 3.24 4.50 -2.48
CA ASP A 3 2.83 4.15 -1.13
C ASP A 3 1.31 4.15 -1.01
N PHE A 4 0.81 3.27 -0.17
CA PHE A 4 -0.62 3.12 0.08
C PHE A 4 -0.84 2.38 1.40
N PHE A 5 -2.08 2.34 1.86
CA PHE A 5 -2.43 1.67 3.10
C PHE A 5 -3.32 0.46 2.87
N ILE A 6 -3.15 -0.56 3.72
CA ILE A 6 -4.09 -1.68 3.83
C ILE A 6 -4.90 -1.48 5.11
N LYS A 7 -6.23 -1.43 4.96
CA LYS A 7 -7.17 -1.13 6.05
C LYS A 7 -7.10 -2.21 7.14
N ASN A 8 -7.27 -3.46 6.75
CA ASN A 8 -7.39 -4.59 7.66
C ASN A 8 -6.07 -5.34 7.82
N PRO A 9 -5.81 -5.97 8.98
CA PRO A 9 -4.62 -6.75 9.18
C PRO A 9 -4.68 -8.02 8.32
N ILE A 10 -3.67 -8.18 7.47
CA ILE A 10 -3.41 -9.39 6.67
C ILE A 10 -1.97 -9.88 6.91
N SER A 11 -1.69 -11.13 6.56
CA SER A 11 -0.34 -11.70 6.67
C SER A 11 0.64 -11.12 5.64
N ILE A 12 1.94 -11.23 5.90
CA ILE A 12 2.98 -10.78 4.96
C ILE A 12 2.94 -11.58 3.65
N ASP A 13 2.62 -12.87 3.73
CA ASP A 13 2.43 -13.71 2.54
C ASP A 13 1.25 -13.20 1.68
N GLU A 14 0.16 -12.76 2.30
CA GLU A 14 -0.96 -12.12 1.58
C GLU A 14 -0.55 -10.78 0.95
N ILE A 15 0.27 -9.96 1.61
CA ILE A 15 0.83 -8.73 1.02
C ILE A 15 1.69 -9.07 -0.21
N ILE A 16 2.55 -10.08 -0.11
CA ILE A 16 3.39 -10.54 -1.23
C ILE A 16 2.54 -11.01 -2.40
N GLU A 17 1.53 -11.86 -2.16
CA GLU A 17 0.63 -12.37 -3.20
C GLU A 17 -0.25 -11.28 -3.81
N PHE A 18 -0.65 -10.29 -3.01
CA PHE A 18 -1.37 -9.11 -3.47
C PHE A 18 -0.52 -8.31 -4.46
N LEU A 19 0.71 -7.96 -4.06
CA LEU A 19 1.63 -7.17 -4.89
C LEU A 19 2.10 -7.93 -6.13
N ALA A 20 2.39 -9.23 -6.02
CA ALA A 20 2.75 -10.07 -7.16
C ALA A 20 1.65 -10.06 -8.23
N SER A 21 0.39 -10.18 -7.79
CA SER A 21 -0.78 -10.11 -8.67
C SER A 21 -0.94 -8.72 -9.31
N ALA A 22 -0.76 -7.65 -8.54
CA ALA A 22 -0.88 -6.27 -9.04
C ALA A 22 0.21 -5.95 -10.06
N LEU A 23 1.46 -6.30 -9.76
CA LEU A 23 2.61 -5.99 -10.60
C LEU A 23 2.79 -6.97 -11.78
N GLY A 24 2.04 -8.07 -11.81
CA GLY A 24 2.12 -9.07 -12.87
C GLY A 24 3.43 -9.86 -12.86
N CYS A 25 3.98 -10.10 -11.66
CA CYS A 25 5.20 -10.87 -11.46
C CYS A 25 4.97 -12.05 -10.52
N SER A 26 5.96 -12.94 -10.38
CA SER A 26 5.90 -14.03 -9.41
C SER A 26 6.16 -13.53 -7.97
N SER A 27 5.58 -14.19 -6.97
CA SER A 27 5.72 -13.82 -5.55
C SER A 27 7.16 -13.83 -5.07
N ASN A 28 7.99 -14.75 -5.56
CA ASN A 28 9.43 -14.79 -5.27
C ASN A 28 10.23 -13.60 -5.86
N LYS A 29 9.59 -12.73 -6.64
CA LYS A 29 10.16 -11.47 -7.15
C LYS A 29 9.72 -10.26 -6.33
N ILE A 30 8.92 -10.46 -5.28
CA ILE A 30 8.57 -9.44 -4.29
C ILE A 30 9.43 -9.68 -3.05
N LEU A 31 10.27 -8.71 -2.69
CA LEU A 31 10.95 -8.72 -1.40
C LEU A 31 10.18 -7.86 -0.41
N ALA A 32 9.46 -8.49 0.52
CA ALA A 32 8.78 -7.80 1.61
C ALA A 32 9.69 -7.76 2.85
N THR A 33 9.92 -6.57 3.41
CA THR A 33 10.76 -6.37 4.59
C THR A 33 10.31 -5.14 5.39
N THR A 34 10.89 -4.91 6.56
CA THR A 34 10.74 -3.66 7.31
C THR A 34 11.97 -2.78 7.15
N PHE A 35 11.89 -1.50 7.53
CA PHE A 35 13.04 -0.59 7.53
C PHE A 35 14.16 -1.06 8.47
N GLU A 36 13.82 -1.61 9.63
CA GLU A 36 14.81 -2.12 10.60
C GLU A 36 15.64 -3.25 9.98
N LYS A 37 14.98 -4.18 9.28
CA LYS A 37 15.65 -5.30 8.63
C LYS A 37 16.46 -4.86 7.41
N LEU A 38 16.03 -3.83 6.69
CA LEU A 38 16.79 -3.26 5.58
C LEU A 38 18.08 -2.56 6.06
N ASN A 39 18.05 -1.96 7.25
CA ASN A 39 19.20 -1.31 7.89
C ASN A 39 20.09 -2.27 8.68
N ASP A 40 19.75 -3.56 8.76
CA ASP A 40 20.58 -4.56 9.42
C ASP A 40 21.89 -4.77 8.64
N PRO A 41 23.07 -4.70 9.28
CA PRO A 41 24.36 -4.92 8.60
C PRO A 41 24.51 -6.29 7.93
N SER A 42 23.68 -7.27 8.30
CA SER A 42 23.62 -8.60 7.69
C SER A 42 22.78 -8.66 6.41
N PHE A 43 22.00 -7.61 6.11
CA PHE A 43 21.21 -7.52 4.89
C PHE A 43 22.14 -7.47 3.67
N SER A 44 21.99 -8.42 2.74
CA SER A 44 22.82 -8.45 1.55
C SER A 44 22.21 -7.62 0.45
N GLU A 45 22.98 -6.74 -0.18
CA GLU A 45 22.52 -6.08 -1.41
C GLU A 45 22.19 -7.09 -2.53
N ASN A 46 22.73 -8.30 -2.46
CA ASN A 46 22.37 -9.38 -3.38
C ASN A 46 20.91 -9.81 -3.25
N ASP A 47 20.28 -9.61 -2.08
CA ASP A 47 18.85 -9.89 -1.87
C ASP A 47 17.97 -8.92 -2.69
N LEU A 48 18.55 -7.80 -3.14
CA LEU A 48 17.88 -6.84 -4.02
C LEU A 48 18.11 -7.12 -5.52
N ASN A 49 18.87 -8.16 -5.86
CA ASN A 49 19.10 -8.53 -7.24
C ASN A 49 17.89 -9.29 -7.80
N GLU A 50 17.54 -8.95 -9.04
CA GLU A 50 16.46 -9.59 -9.79
C GLU A 50 15.06 -9.56 -9.15
N ILE A 51 14.78 -8.66 -8.20
CA ILE A 51 13.41 -8.43 -7.69
C ILE A 51 12.63 -7.49 -8.61
N CYS A 52 11.31 -7.68 -8.68
CA CYS A 52 10.38 -6.79 -9.37
C CYS A 52 9.92 -5.65 -8.45
N CYS A 53 9.93 -5.86 -7.13
CA CYS A 53 9.50 -4.87 -6.15
C CYS A 53 10.19 -5.12 -4.81
N LEU A 54 10.70 -4.04 -4.22
CA LEU A 54 11.01 -3.97 -2.80
C LEU A 54 9.80 -3.36 -2.10
N CYS A 55 9.14 -4.14 -1.25
CA CYS A 55 8.01 -3.74 -0.44
C CYS A 55 8.50 -3.52 1.00
N ILE A 56 8.50 -2.28 1.45
CA ILE A 56 8.73 -1.97 2.86
C ILE A 56 7.36 -1.84 3.53
N TYR A 57 7.09 -2.65 4.53
CA TYR A 57 5.82 -2.62 5.28
C TYR A 57 6.06 -2.20 6.73
N SER A 58 5.13 -1.44 7.28
CA SER A 58 5.10 -1.05 8.70
C SER A 58 3.67 -1.13 9.24
N ASN A 59 3.55 -1.51 10.51
CA ASN A 59 2.28 -1.40 11.22
C ASN A 59 1.97 0.07 11.47
N VAL A 60 0.71 0.44 11.34
CA VAL A 60 0.20 1.77 11.66
C VAL A 60 -1.06 1.66 12.52
N ASN A 61 -1.42 2.75 13.17
CA ASN A 61 -2.62 2.87 13.99
C ASN A 61 -3.74 3.63 13.24
N GLY A 62 -4.95 3.56 13.78
CA GLY A 62 -6.12 4.25 13.26
C GLY A 62 -6.96 3.36 12.34
N ASP A 63 -7.33 3.89 11.19
CA ASP A 63 -8.19 3.21 10.21
C ASP A 63 -7.45 2.20 9.32
N ALA A 64 -6.12 2.32 9.25
CA ALA A 64 -5.25 1.40 8.54
C ALA A 64 -4.47 0.49 9.50
N SER A 65 -4.13 -0.71 9.01
CA SER A 65 -3.28 -1.66 9.75
C SER A 65 -1.85 -1.67 9.21
N TRP A 66 -1.69 -1.48 7.90
CA TRP A 66 -0.38 -1.48 7.24
C TRP A 66 -0.18 -0.22 6.40
N LEU A 67 0.99 0.40 6.52
CA LEU A 67 1.56 1.25 5.49
C LEU A 67 2.48 0.39 4.62
N VAL A 68 2.32 0.50 3.30
CA VAL A 68 3.09 -0.24 2.31
C VAL A 68 3.81 0.74 1.39
N ASN A 69 5.14 0.77 1.45
CA ASN A 69 5.98 1.58 0.58
C ASN A 69 6.66 0.70 -0.48
N LEU A 70 6.41 1.02 -1.74
CA LEU A 70 6.91 0.26 -2.87
C LEU A 70 8.06 0.97 -3.59
N TYR A 71 9.14 0.23 -3.77
CA TYR A 71 10.37 0.66 -4.43
C TYR A 71 10.78 -0.31 -5.52
N ARG A 72 11.69 0.14 -6.41
CA ARG A 72 12.25 -0.65 -7.52
C ARG A 72 11.21 -1.20 -8.51
N ILE A 73 10.08 -0.49 -8.64
CA ILE A 73 9.07 -0.80 -9.65
C ILE A 73 9.42 -0.06 -10.95
N SER A 74 9.23 -0.72 -12.10
CA SER A 74 9.52 -0.17 -13.44
C SER A 74 8.37 0.68 -14.01
N ALA A 75 7.15 0.52 -13.50
CA ALA A 75 5.95 1.23 -13.92
C ALA A 75 5.85 2.63 -13.29
N ILE A 76 5.09 3.51 -13.93
CA ILE A 76 4.75 4.84 -13.41
C ILE A 76 3.63 4.74 -12.36
N ASP A 77 3.49 5.77 -11.52
CA ASP A 77 2.59 5.77 -10.38
C ASP A 77 1.12 5.53 -10.78
N ASP A 78 0.64 6.12 -11.88
CA ASP A 78 -0.72 5.91 -12.39
C ASP A 78 -0.98 4.43 -12.76
N GLU A 79 -0.02 3.78 -13.41
CA GLU A 79 -0.13 2.37 -13.77
C GLU A 79 -0.13 1.46 -12.54
N ILE A 80 0.69 1.79 -11.54
CA ILE A 80 0.76 1.07 -10.27
C ILE A 80 -0.57 1.21 -9.53
N ARG A 81 -1.08 2.44 -9.43
CA ARG A 81 -2.38 2.77 -8.82
C ARG A 81 -3.50 1.94 -9.44
N ASP A 82 -3.66 1.97 -10.76
CA ASP A 82 -4.74 1.25 -11.45
C ASP A 82 -4.65 -0.27 -11.22
N LYS A 83 -3.44 -0.84 -11.25
CA LYS A 83 -3.19 -2.25 -10.98
C LYS A 83 -3.54 -2.65 -9.54
N ILE A 84 -3.13 -1.83 -8.57
CA ILE A 84 -3.43 -2.07 -7.15
C ILE A 84 -4.93 -1.98 -6.91
N ILE A 85 -5.62 -0.97 -7.47
CA ILE A 85 -7.08 -0.82 -7.38
C ILE A 85 -7.78 -2.06 -7.93
N ALA A 86 -7.40 -2.51 -9.13
CA ALA A 86 -8.01 -3.66 -9.78
C ALA A 86 -7.87 -4.95 -8.94
N VAL A 87 -6.67 -5.20 -8.39
CA VAL A 87 -6.42 -6.39 -7.57
C VAL A 87 -7.08 -6.27 -6.19
N SER A 88 -7.11 -5.08 -5.59
CA SER A 88 -7.82 -4.81 -4.33
C SER A 88 -9.30 -5.17 -4.45
N GLN A 89 -9.94 -4.72 -5.54
CA GLN A 89 -11.33 -5.05 -5.83
C GLN A 89 -11.54 -6.54 -6.10
N LEU A 90 -10.64 -7.19 -6.85
CA LEU A 90 -10.73 -8.61 -7.16
C LEU A 90 -10.58 -9.50 -5.93
N LYS A 91 -9.64 -9.16 -5.03
CA LYS A 91 -9.30 -9.96 -3.85
C LYS A 91 -10.06 -9.54 -2.59
N HIS A 92 -10.87 -8.48 -2.65
CA HIS A 92 -11.53 -7.86 -1.50
C HIS A 92 -10.56 -7.45 -0.39
N ILE A 93 -9.35 -7.05 -0.76
CA ILE A 93 -8.36 -6.49 0.18
C ILE A 93 -8.58 -4.99 0.21
N VAL A 94 -9.04 -4.49 1.35
CA VAL A 94 -9.45 -3.10 1.49
C VAL A 94 -8.22 -2.20 1.63
N CYS A 95 -8.07 -1.23 0.73
CA CYS A 95 -6.91 -0.35 0.68
C CYS A 95 -7.32 1.12 0.57
N TYR A 96 -6.47 2.01 1.09
CA TYR A 96 -6.51 3.45 0.83
C TYR A 96 -5.39 3.78 -0.15
N ILE A 97 -5.77 4.11 -1.39
CA ILE A 97 -4.82 4.35 -2.50
C ILE A 97 -4.75 5.84 -2.79
N PRO A 98 -3.58 6.50 -2.79
CA PRO A 98 -3.49 7.93 -3.05
C PRO A 98 -4.00 8.27 -4.45
N ASN A 99 -4.60 9.44 -4.59
CA ASN A 99 -5.02 10.01 -5.87
C ASN A 99 -4.51 11.44 -6.04
N ASP A 100 -4.96 12.10 -7.11
CA ASP A 100 -4.44 13.42 -7.49
C ASP A 100 -5.05 14.57 -6.64
N ASP A 101 -6.00 14.28 -5.75
CA ASP A 101 -6.56 15.27 -4.83
C ASP A 101 -5.62 15.48 -3.63
N PHE A 102 -5.58 16.70 -3.11
CA PHE A 102 -4.82 17.02 -1.89
C PHE A 102 -5.36 16.20 -0.70
N ASN A 103 -4.47 15.41 -0.07
CA ASN A 103 -4.76 14.39 0.95
C ASN A 103 -5.86 13.39 0.56
N GLY A 104 -6.06 13.23 -0.75
CA GLY A 104 -7.11 12.39 -1.29
C GLY A 104 -6.67 10.96 -1.44
N TYR A 105 -7.57 10.05 -1.04
CA TYR A 105 -7.41 8.63 -1.22
C TYR A 105 -8.68 8.01 -1.79
N LEU A 106 -8.49 6.89 -2.47
CA LEU A 106 -9.55 5.99 -2.88
C LEU A 106 -9.60 4.79 -1.93
N LEU A 107 -10.70 4.67 -1.21
CA LEU A 107 -11.05 3.45 -0.47
C LEU A 107 -11.53 2.39 -1.46
N THR A 108 -10.78 1.29 -1.56
CA THR A 108 -10.94 0.23 -2.55
C THR A 108 -11.18 -1.11 -1.88
N GLY A 109 -11.64 -2.14 -2.60
CA GLY A 109 -11.87 -3.49 -2.05
C GLY A 109 -13.11 -3.67 -1.18
N GLU A 110 -13.63 -2.60 -0.55
CA GLU A 110 -14.85 -2.63 0.27
C GLU A 110 -16.14 -2.63 -0.58
N SER A 111 -16.09 -2.04 -1.77
CA SER A 111 -17.25 -1.89 -2.65
C SER A 111 -16.86 -2.07 -4.13
N LYS A 112 -17.86 -2.22 -5.00
CA LYS A 112 -17.66 -2.36 -6.45
C LYS A 112 -16.91 -1.17 -7.05
N ASN A 113 -17.14 0.04 -6.53
CA ASN A 113 -16.50 1.26 -7.00
C ASN A 113 -15.59 1.82 -5.91
N PRO A 114 -14.43 2.40 -6.25
CA PRO A 114 -13.63 3.12 -5.28
C PRO A 114 -14.42 4.30 -4.68
N ILE A 115 -14.23 4.56 -3.38
CA ILE A 115 -14.91 5.64 -2.66
C ILE A 115 -13.87 6.71 -2.32
N GLN A 116 -14.13 7.96 -2.67
CA GLN A 116 -13.28 9.08 -2.25
C GLN A 116 -13.30 9.23 -0.73
N VAL A 117 -12.12 9.31 -0.13
CA VAL A 117 -11.89 9.67 1.27
C VAL A 117 -10.69 10.62 1.37
N TYR A 118 -10.53 11.26 2.51
CA TYR A 118 -9.43 12.19 2.78
C TYR A 118 -8.75 11.79 4.08
N GLU A 119 -7.42 11.81 4.07
CA GLU A 119 -6.63 11.66 5.29
C GLU A 119 -6.82 12.87 6.21
N ASP A 120 -6.97 12.62 7.51
CA ASP A 120 -7.04 13.66 8.54
C ASP A 120 -5.63 14.11 8.93
N GLU A 121 -5.19 15.26 8.42
CA GLU A 121 -3.86 15.84 8.69
C GLU A 121 -3.73 16.43 10.11
N ASP A 122 -4.84 16.62 10.84
CA ASP A 122 -4.80 17.20 12.19
C ASP A 122 -4.37 16.18 13.27
N ILE A 123 -4.06 14.94 12.87
CA ILE A 123 -3.61 13.87 13.77
C ILE A 123 -2.14 14.06 14.15
N GLU A 124 -1.91 14.46 15.40
CA GLU A 124 -0.55 14.63 15.95
C GLU A 124 0.09 13.32 16.43
N GLU A 125 -0.69 12.22 16.55
CA GLU A 125 -0.18 10.92 17.00
C GLU A 125 0.66 10.25 15.89
N GLU A 126 1.93 10.00 16.17
CA GLU A 126 2.83 9.35 15.22
C GLU A 126 2.30 7.99 14.74
N ASN A 127 2.44 7.72 13.44
CA ASN A 127 1.99 6.51 12.76
C ASN A 127 0.48 6.24 12.90
N THR A 128 -0.35 7.26 13.12
CA THR A 128 -1.81 7.12 13.20
C THR A 128 -2.45 7.78 11.99
N TYR A 129 -3.27 7.02 11.26
CA TYR A 129 -3.89 7.46 10.01
C TYR A 129 -5.41 7.27 10.09
N LEU A 130 -6.17 8.36 9.96
CA LEU A 130 -7.64 8.35 9.91
C LEU A 130 -8.12 8.85 8.55
N PHE A 131 -9.17 8.23 8.01
CA PHE A 131 -9.68 8.55 6.68
C PHE A 131 -11.17 8.86 6.72
N ASN A 132 -11.51 10.10 6.36
CA ASN A 132 -12.87 10.61 6.41
C ASN A 132 -13.49 10.67 5.01
N LYS A 133 -14.77 10.28 4.89
CA LYS A 133 -15.54 10.56 3.68
C LYS A 133 -15.73 12.08 3.54
N PRO A 134 -15.84 12.61 2.30
CA PRO A 134 -16.17 14.02 2.11
C PRO A 134 -17.41 14.39 2.92
N ILE A 135 -17.32 15.47 3.70
CA ILE A 135 -18.47 16.04 4.40
C ILE A 135 -19.42 16.51 3.31
N SER A 136 -20.55 15.81 3.13
CA SER A 136 -21.59 16.23 2.20
C SER A 136 -22.21 17.51 2.75
N THR A 137 -21.77 18.67 2.26
CA THR A 137 -22.44 19.95 2.50
C THR A 137 -23.73 19.98 1.70
N TYR A 138 -24.83 19.58 2.34
CA TYR A 138 -26.19 19.87 1.88
C TYR A 138 -26.64 21.25 2.36
#